data_AF-A0A6M1RWG6-F1
#
_entry.id   AF-A0A6M1RWG6-F1
#
_cell.length_a   1.000
_cell.length_b   1.000
_cell.length_c   1.000
_cell.angle_alpha   90.00
_cell.angle_beta   90.00
_cell.angle_gamma   90.00
#
_symmetry.space_group_name_H-M   'P 1'
#
loop_
_entity.id
_entity.type
_entity.pdbx_description
1 polymer ?
#
loop_
_entity_poly.entity_id
_entity_poly.type
_entity_poly.pdbx_seq_one_letter_code
_entity_poly.pdbx_strand_id
1 'polypeptide(L)'
;MSLNKSRIALRSLTLGMAAAVEVETLDLALGEDPERRPLYSYIDEEDCFIVLFDDVRLSYIDGQVFRDETMLDGGASFLPYLHPDASLQAVTDEKGAFLAGQVAFDGTSTFGAIVEHVGAEDAILICDDLGDEWADFIGIKEEAGFVQVCFYHAKHDALTLSAGSFHVAVSQAIKNLGNMTFPPERMEAKVQSWNATYNAKGQPTQIGRIIRNNAGDLGAAIVRARIAPDVRRRAVIVTSSLSKQAVEDAFAGIQAGHRPTHTFVQLYWLLQSFFSACTEVGASGSIVCQP
;
A
#
# COMPACT_ATOMS: atom_id res chain seq x y z
N MET A 1 9.57 37.72 -20.37
CA MET A 1 9.45 36.99 -19.09
C MET A 1 8.74 35.67 -19.41
N SER A 2 9.50 34.63 -19.77
CA SER A 2 8.90 33.33 -20.10
C SER A 2 8.51 32.63 -18.80
N LEU A 3 7.20 32.47 -18.57
CA LEU A 3 6.72 31.53 -17.57
C LEU A 3 7.22 30.14 -17.97
N ASN A 4 8.08 29.55 -17.15
CA ASN A 4 8.40 28.13 -17.17
C ASN A 4 7.10 27.38 -16.82
N LYS A 5 6.22 27.15 -17.81
CA LYS A 5 4.95 26.43 -17.63
C LYS A 5 5.21 24.93 -17.66
N SER A 6 5.88 24.41 -16.64
CA SER A 6 5.97 22.97 -16.38
C SER A 6 4.81 22.46 -15.53
N ARG A 7 4.08 23.37 -14.85
CA ARG A 7 2.96 23.04 -13.96
C ARG A 7 1.63 23.04 -14.70
N ILE A 8 0.85 21.98 -14.55
CA ILE A 8 -0.55 21.92 -14.98
C ILE A 8 -1.39 22.55 -13.87
N ALA A 9 -2.36 23.40 -14.23
CA ALA A 9 -3.28 23.99 -13.25
C ALA A 9 -4.71 23.62 -13.65
N LEU A 10 -5.52 23.16 -12.68
CA LEU A 10 -6.90 22.71 -12.86
C LEU A 10 -7.89 23.86 -13.03
N ARG A 11 -7.42 25.11 -12.98
CA ARG A 11 -8.19 26.36 -13.16
C ARG A 11 -9.13 26.40 -14.36
N SER A 12 -8.93 25.55 -15.38
CA SER A 12 -9.76 25.46 -16.58
C SER A 12 -10.78 24.31 -16.57
N LEU A 13 -10.86 23.50 -15.51
CA LEU A 13 -11.80 22.39 -15.42
C LEU A 13 -13.18 22.84 -14.93
N THR A 14 -14.23 22.19 -15.44
CA THR A 14 -15.59 22.39 -14.93
C THR A 14 -15.77 21.58 -13.65
N LEU A 15 -15.73 22.26 -12.51
CA LEU A 15 -15.69 21.62 -11.18
C LEU A 15 -17.07 21.18 -10.65
N GLY A 16 -18.17 21.59 -11.30
CA GLY A 16 -19.53 21.19 -10.92
C GLY A 16 -19.83 21.47 -9.44
N MET A 17 -20.33 20.46 -8.71
CA MET A 17 -20.61 20.57 -7.27
C MET A 17 -19.38 20.81 -6.41
N ALA A 18 -18.19 20.40 -6.86
CA ALA A 18 -16.94 20.60 -6.11
C ALA A 18 -16.50 22.06 -6.05
N ALA A 19 -17.07 22.95 -6.87
CA ALA A 19 -16.79 24.38 -6.84
C ALA A 19 -17.21 25.07 -5.53
N ALA A 20 -18.19 24.49 -4.81
CA ALA A 20 -18.69 25.01 -3.54
C ALA A 20 -18.07 24.32 -2.32
N VAL A 21 -17.11 23.40 -2.53
CA VAL A 21 -16.45 22.68 -1.44
C VAL A 21 -15.23 23.49 -0.98
N GLU A 22 -15.14 23.72 0.33
CA GLU A 22 -14.03 24.40 0.99
C GLU A 22 -13.24 23.41 1.85
N VAL A 23 -11.95 23.68 2.05
CA VAL A 23 -11.04 22.94 2.92
C VAL A 23 -10.73 23.82 4.11
N GLU A 24 -10.93 23.27 5.31
CA GLU A 24 -10.72 23.92 6.60
C GLU A 24 -9.76 23.08 7.45
N THR A 25 -9.04 23.75 8.34
CA THR A 25 -8.26 23.10 9.40
C THR A 25 -9.17 22.49 10.46
N LEU A 26 -8.71 21.43 11.13
CA LEU A 26 -9.47 20.78 12.22
C LEU A 26 -9.28 21.45 13.59
N ASP A 27 -8.54 22.56 13.63
CA ASP A 27 -8.24 23.29 14.87
C ASP A 27 -9.41 24.18 15.32
N LEU A 28 -10.35 24.47 14.41
CA LEU A 28 -11.55 25.29 14.63
C LEU A 28 -12.82 24.47 14.37
N ALA A 29 -13.96 24.98 14.84
CA ALA A 29 -15.25 24.37 14.49
C ALA A 29 -15.52 24.54 12.99
N LEU A 30 -16.19 23.55 12.39
CA LEU A 30 -16.49 23.55 10.97
C LEU A 30 -17.25 24.83 10.55
N GLY A 31 -16.75 25.53 9.54
CA GLY A 31 -17.27 26.78 9.02
C GLY A 31 -16.69 28.04 9.67
N GLU A 32 -15.87 27.89 10.72
CA GLU A 32 -15.28 28.99 11.48
C GLU A 32 -13.84 29.30 11.07
N ASP A 33 -13.22 28.51 10.17
CA ASP A 33 -11.87 28.78 9.70
C ASP A 33 -11.85 30.03 8.78
N PRO A 34 -11.19 31.14 9.20
CA PRO A 34 -11.10 32.35 8.38
C PRO A 34 -10.17 32.17 7.17
N GLU A 35 -9.30 31.16 7.18
CA GLU A 35 -8.34 30.83 6.11
C GLU A 35 -8.85 29.67 5.23
N ARG A 36 -10.14 29.33 5.31
CA ARG A 36 -10.74 28.29 4.47
C ARG A 36 -10.50 28.59 3.00
N ARG A 37 -10.07 27.57 2.26
CA ARG A 37 -9.72 27.70 0.84
C ARG A 37 -10.59 26.79 -0.02
N PRO A 38 -10.96 27.18 -1.24
CA PRO A 38 -11.69 26.31 -2.15
C PRO A 38 -10.91 25.01 -2.42
N LEU A 39 -11.61 23.87 -2.47
CA LEU A 39 -11.01 22.55 -2.69
C LEU A 39 -10.14 22.51 -3.94
N TYR A 40 -10.56 23.14 -5.03
CA TYR A 40 -9.76 23.17 -6.26
C TYR A 40 -8.44 23.95 -6.09
N SER A 41 -8.42 25.00 -5.27
CA SER A 41 -7.19 25.75 -4.98
C SER A 41 -6.24 24.90 -4.16
N TYR A 42 -6.77 24.17 -3.17
CA TYR A 42 -6.01 23.19 -2.40
C TYR A 42 -5.42 22.11 -3.32
N ILE A 43 -6.24 21.45 -4.15
CA ILE A 43 -5.77 20.38 -5.05
C ILE A 43 -4.72 20.92 -6.03
N ASP A 44 -4.90 22.13 -6.56
CA ASP A 44 -3.91 22.78 -7.42
C ASP A 44 -2.61 23.02 -6.68
N GLU A 45 -2.66 23.70 -5.53
CA GLU A 45 -1.52 24.15 -4.73
C GLU A 45 -0.65 23.00 -4.23
N GLU A 46 -1.30 21.93 -3.77
CA GLU A 46 -0.67 20.74 -3.20
C GLU A 46 -0.41 19.65 -4.28
N ASP A 47 -0.60 19.97 -5.58
CA ASP A 47 -0.41 19.07 -6.73
C ASP A 47 -1.06 17.67 -6.54
N CYS A 48 -2.24 17.64 -5.92
CA CYS A 48 -2.97 16.43 -5.51
C CYS A 48 -3.75 15.74 -6.66
N PHE A 49 -3.15 15.66 -7.84
CA PHE A 49 -3.78 15.04 -9.02
C PHE A 49 -2.75 14.44 -9.98
N ILE A 50 -3.22 13.47 -10.77
CA ILE A 50 -2.44 12.83 -11.83
C ILE A 50 -3.06 13.18 -13.17
N VAL A 51 -2.26 13.66 -14.13
CA VAL A 51 -2.69 13.84 -15.54
C VAL A 51 -1.99 12.82 -16.41
N LEU A 52 -2.80 12.06 -17.14
CA LEU A 52 -2.31 11.09 -18.13
C LEU A 52 -2.44 11.67 -19.53
N PHE A 53 -1.43 11.43 -20.36
CA PHE A 53 -1.39 11.93 -21.73
C PHE A 53 -1.78 10.83 -22.73
N ASP A 54 -2.08 11.22 -23.97
CA ASP A 54 -2.26 10.26 -25.07
C ASP A 54 -0.97 9.45 -25.33
N ASP A 55 0.20 10.07 -25.10
CA ASP A 55 1.46 9.37 -25.03
C ASP A 55 1.60 8.71 -23.66
N VAL A 56 1.44 7.38 -23.64
CA VAL A 56 1.39 6.55 -22.42
C VAL A 56 2.69 6.56 -21.62
N ARG A 57 3.79 6.98 -22.26
CA ARG A 57 5.09 7.18 -21.60
C ARG A 57 5.10 8.39 -20.69
N LEU A 58 4.15 9.32 -20.85
CA LEU A 58 4.10 10.57 -20.10
C LEU A 58 3.02 10.51 -19.03
N SER A 59 3.35 11.02 -17.85
CA SER A 59 2.39 11.35 -16.80
C SER A 59 2.81 12.60 -16.07
N TYR A 60 1.84 13.39 -15.61
CA TYR A 60 2.06 14.46 -14.66
C TYR A 60 1.66 13.97 -13.27
N ILE A 61 2.60 13.95 -12.33
CA ILE A 61 2.42 13.51 -10.95
C ILE A 61 3.20 14.50 -10.06
N ASP A 62 2.61 14.94 -8.95
CA ASP A 62 3.31 15.77 -7.94
C ASP A 62 4.05 16.99 -8.54
N GLY A 63 3.34 17.75 -9.39
CA GLY A 63 3.90 18.97 -9.97
C GLY A 63 4.83 18.77 -11.17
N GLN A 64 5.15 17.52 -11.54
CA GLN A 64 6.19 17.19 -12.51
C GLN A 64 5.70 16.26 -13.63
N VAL A 65 6.24 16.45 -14.84
CA VAL A 65 6.05 15.51 -15.95
C VAL A 65 7.14 14.44 -15.90
N PHE A 66 6.72 13.20 -15.70
CA PHE A 66 7.56 12.02 -15.81
C PHE A 66 7.47 11.42 -17.20
N ARG A 67 8.59 10.87 -17.67
CA ARG A 67 8.67 10.07 -18.88
C ARG A 67 9.24 8.71 -18.53
N ASP A 68 8.50 7.66 -18.86
CA ASP A 68 8.89 6.28 -18.61
C ASP A 68 8.77 5.44 -19.89
N GLU A 69 9.89 4.86 -20.30
CA GLU A 69 9.96 3.97 -21.47
C GLU A 69 9.64 2.51 -21.10
N THR A 70 9.48 2.19 -19.81
CA THR A 70 9.18 0.83 -19.31
C THR A 70 7.89 0.27 -19.91
N MET A 71 6.89 1.11 -20.17
CA MET A 71 5.67 0.64 -20.86
C MET A 71 5.98 0.07 -22.25
N LEU A 72 7.04 0.54 -22.92
CA LEU A 72 7.46 0.07 -24.24
C LEU A 72 8.45 -1.11 -24.15
N ASP A 73 9.15 -1.27 -23.03
CA ASP A 73 10.06 -2.41 -22.82
C ASP A 73 9.36 -3.71 -22.42
N GLY A 74 8.02 -3.67 -22.26
CA GLY A 74 7.21 -4.81 -21.87
C GLY A 74 7.04 -4.97 -20.37
N GLY A 75 7.32 -3.93 -19.59
CA GLY A 75 7.22 -3.97 -18.14
C GLY A 75 8.39 -4.73 -17.49
N ALA A 76 9.54 -4.81 -18.14
CA ALA A 76 10.67 -5.62 -17.68
C ALA A 76 11.17 -5.17 -16.30
N SER A 77 11.11 -3.88 -16.00
CA SER A 77 11.44 -3.30 -14.70
C SER A 77 10.25 -3.27 -13.71
N PHE A 78 9.01 -3.37 -14.22
CA PHE A 78 7.78 -3.29 -13.42
C PHE A 78 7.31 -4.66 -12.89
N LEU A 79 7.29 -5.68 -13.74
CA LEU A 79 6.85 -7.04 -13.42
C LEU A 79 7.62 -7.71 -12.26
N PRO A 80 8.91 -7.42 -12.01
CA PRO A 80 9.62 -7.93 -10.83
C PRO A 80 9.04 -7.49 -9.49
N TYR A 81 8.28 -6.39 -9.43
CA TYR A 81 7.58 -5.95 -8.22
C TYR A 81 6.31 -6.78 -7.92
N LEU A 82 5.81 -7.53 -8.91
CA LEU A 82 4.65 -8.41 -8.81
C LEU A 82 5.10 -9.84 -8.49
N HIS A 83 4.76 -10.30 -7.29
CA HIS A 83 5.00 -11.64 -6.81
C HIS A 83 3.69 -12.44 -6.86
N PRO A 84 3.55 -13.39 -7.78
CA PRO A 84 2.34 -14.19 -7.86
C PRO A 84 2.30 -15.20 -6.70
N ASP A 85 1.14 -15.32 -6.05
CA ASP A 85 0.87 -16.32 -5.02
C ASP A 85 -0.49 -16.99 -5.30
N ALA A 86 -0.46 -18.31 -5.51
CA ALA A 86 -1.64 -19.08 -5.87
C ALA A 86 -2.72 -19.12 -4.77
N SER A 87 -2.34 -18.91 -3.50
CA SER A 87 -3.31 -18.87 -2.40
C SER A 87 -4.35 -17.76 -2.59
N LEU A 88 -3.99 -16.67 -3.28
CA LEU A 88 -4.87 -15.53 -3.53
C LEU A 88 -6.00 -15.81 -4.53
N GLN A 89 -5.95 -16.92 -5.28
CA GLN A 89 -7.04 -17.34 -6.16
C GLN A 89 -8.26 -17.86 -5.39
N ALA A 90 -8.04 -18.43 -4.20
CA ALA A 90 -9.10 -18.98 -3.35
C ALA A 90 -9.70 -17.94 -2.40
N VAL A 91 -9.18 -16.71 -2.40
CA VAL A 91 -9.60 -15.66 -1.49
C VAL A 91 -10.96 -15.09 -1.89
N THR A 92 -11.90 -15.09 -0.95
CA THR A 92 -13.29 -14.62 -1.14
C THR A 92 -13.60 -13.31 -0.44
N ASP A 93 -12.73 -12.87 0.46
CA ASP A 93 -12.90 -11.65 1.25
C ASP A 93 -11.55 -11.20 1.87
N GLU A 94 -11.54 -10.07 2.56
CA GLU A 94 -10.31 -9.52 3.15
C GLU A 94 -9.91 -10.21 4.47
N LYS A 95 -10.86 -10.46 5.38
CA LYS A 95 -10.61 -10.80 6.80
C LYS A 95 -11.37 -12.03 7.34
N GLY A 96 -12.32 -12.53 6.58
CA GLY A 96 -13.22 -13.61 6.93
C GLY A 96 -14.48 -13.11 7.64
N ALA A 97 -15.34 -14.06 7.99
CA ALA A 97 -16.46 -13.83 8.89
C ALA A 97 -16.06 -14.24 10.31
N PHE A 98 -15.93 -13.26 11.20
CA PHE A 98 -15.48 -13.55 12.56
C PHE A 98 -16.53 -14.31 13.37
N LEU A 99 -16.10 -15.42 13.98
CA LEU A 99 -16.89 -16.20 14.93
C LEU A 99 -16.33 -16.04 16.34
N ALA A 100 -17.24 -16.04 17.34
CA ALA A 100 -16.84 -16.02 18.74
C ALA A 100 -15.96 -17.25 19.05
N GLY A 101 -14.78 -17.01 19.64
CA GLY A 101 -13.86 -18.09 19.98
C GLY A 101 -12.96 -18.57 18.84
N GLN A 102 -13.06 -18.00 17.62
CA GLN A 102 -12.17 -18.31 16.51
C GLN A 102 -10.70 -18.08 16.89
N VAL A 103 -9.81 -19.00 16.53
CA VAL A 103 -8.38 -18.97 16.93
C VAL A 103 -7.41 -18.73 15.77
N ALA A 104 -7.90 -18.75 14.54
CA ALA A 104 -7.12 -18.44 13.33
C ALA A 104 -8.00 -17.68 12.32
N PHE A 105 -7.36 -16.89 11.44
CA PHE A 105 -8.03 -16.26 10.31
C PHE A 105 -8.48 -17.33 9.29
N ASP A 106 -9.54 -17.04 8.54
CA ASP A 106 -10.03 -17.97 7.52
C ASP A 106 -9.02 -18.08 6.38
N GLY A 107 -8.64 -19.30 5.97
CA GLY A 107 -7.69 -19.53 4.88
C GLY A 107 -8.15 -19.01 3.51
N THR A 108 -9.44 -18.71 3.36
CA THR A 108 -10.02 -18.06 2.17
C THR A 108 -10.12 -16.53 2.31
N SER A 109 -9.47 -15.94 3.31
CA SER A 109 -9.33 -14.48 3.46
C SER A 109 -7.93 -14.03 3.08
N THR A 110 -7.75 -12.78 2.66
CA THR A 110 -6.40 -12.23 2.42
C THR A 110 -5.54 -12.29 3.69
N PHE A 111 -6.13 -12.09 4.87
CA PHE A 111 -5.44 -12.26 6.15
C PHE A 111 -4.93 -13.70 6.36
N GLY A 112 -5.76 -14.70 6.06
CA GLY A 112 -5.36 -16.11 6.10
C GLY A 112 -4.23 -16.42 5.13
N ALA A 113 -4.32 -15.92 3.88
CA ALA A 113 -3.27 -16.07 2.89
C ALA A 113 -1.93 -15.46 3.36
N ILE A 114 -1.94 -14.31 4.05
CA ILE A 114 -0.74 -13.73 4.64
C ILE A 114 -0.14 -14.65 5.70
N VAL A 115 -0.97 -15.17 6.61
CA VAL A 115 -0.51 -16.01 7.71
C VAL A 115 0.07 -17.35 7.23
N GLU A 116 -0.59 -17.99 6.28
CA GLU A 116 -0.30 -19.35 5.85
C GLU A 116 0.73 -19.43 4.72
N HIS A 117 0.82 -18.40 3.87
CA HIS A 117 1.62 -18.44 2.65
C HIS A 117 2.60 -17.27 2.56
N VAL A 118 2.11 -16.03 2.48
CA VAL A 118 2.95 -14.87 2.12
C VAL A 118 4.00 -14.56 3.20
N GLY A 119 3.58 -14.57 4.47
CA GLY A 119 4.44 -14.39 5.64
C GLY A 119 4.85 -15.71 6.29
N ALA A 120 4.73 -16.85 5.60
CA ALA A 120 4.99 -18.18 6.19
C ALA A 120 6.43 -18.35 6.69
N GLU A 121 7.38 -17.68 6.04
CA GLU A 121 8.80 -17.72 6.39
C GLU A 121 9.23 -16.66 7.42
N ASP A 122 8.33 -15.75 7.81
CA ASP A 122 8.66 -14.77 8.82
C ASP A 122 8.81 -15.46 10.18
N ALA A 123 9.96 -15.27 10.84
CA ALA A 123 10.23 -15.83 12.16
C ALA A 123 9.27 -15.25 13.22
N ILE A 124 8.87 -13.99 13.01
CA ILE A 124 7.86 -13.29 13.80
C ILE A 124 6.81 -12.77 12.84
N LEU A 125 5.54 -13.01 13.12
CA LEU A 125 4.42 -12.45 12.38
C LEU A 125 3.38 -11.90 13.37
N ILE A 126 3.03 -10.63 13.22
CA ILE A 126 2.16 -9.88 14.13
C ILE A 126 1.01 -9.28 13.33
N CYS A 127 -0.22 -9.47 13.78
CA CYS A 127 -1.40 -8.77 13.29
C CYS A 127 -1.56 -7.42 14.03
N ASP A 128 -1.42 -6.33 13.30
CA ASP A 128 -1.42 -4.97 13.83
C ASP A 128 -2.73 -4.18 13.55
N ASP A 129 -3.63 -4.70 12.70
CA ASP A 129 -4.92 -4.13 12.27
C ASP A 129 -5.93 -3.83 13.42
N LEU A 130 -5.94 -2.64 14.05
CA LEU A 130 -6.91 -2.21 15.09
C LEU A 130 -6.95 -0.67 15.37
N GLY A 131 -6.90 0.20 14.36
CA GLY A 131 -7.19 1.64 14.43
C GLY A 131 -6.01 2.62 14.64
N ASP A 132 -4.88 2.16 15.18
CA ASP A 132 -3.56 2.86 15.15
C ASP A 132 -2.51 1.93 14.50
N GLU A 133 -2.93 1.20 13.47
CA GLU A 133 -2.06 0.25 12.79
C GLU A 133 -1.00 0.94 11.93
N TRP A 134 0.18 0.33 11.92
CA TRP A 134 1.24 0.61 10.97
C TRP A 134 1.07 -0.23 9.70
N ALA A 135 0.52 -1.43 9.82
CA ALA A 135 0.20 -2.33 8.73
C ALA A 135 -0.89 -3.32 9.19
N ASP A 136 -1.45 -4.11 8.29
CA ASP A 136 -2.33 -5.20 8.73
C ASP A 136 -1.51 -6.29 9.44
N PHE A 137 -0.35 -6.62 8.88
CA PHE A 137 0.64 -7.49 9.52
C PHE A 137 2.05 -6.92 9.46
N ILE A 138 2.84 -7.23 10.49
CA ILE A 138 4.27 -6.95 10.56
C ILE A 138 5.01 -8.28 10.65
N GLY A 139 5.82 -8.56 9.63
CA GLY A 139 6.70 -9.72 9.56
C GLY A 139 8.15 -9.34 9.88
N ILE A 140 8.85 -10.20 10.62
CA ILE A 140 10.31 -10.12 10.78
C ILE A 140 10.89 -11.48 10.40
N LYS A 141 11.70 -11.50 9.34
CA LYS A 141 12.52 -12.64 8.95
C LYS A 141 13.93 -12.45 9.50
N GLU A 142 14.41 -13.42 10.27
CA GLU A 142 15.80 -13.51 10.73
C GLU A 142 16.36 -14.86 10.28
N GLU A 143 17.29 -14.88 9.32
CA GLU A 143 17.89 -16.12 8.80
C GLU A 143 19.37 -15.91 8.47
N ALA A 144 20.26 -16.67 9.11
CA ALA A 144 21.70 -16.66 8.81
C ALA A 144 22.36 -15.25 8.77
N GLY A 145 21.89 -14.34 9.63
CA GLY A 145 22.38 -12.94 9.69
C GLY A 145 21.64 -11.97 8.78
N PHE A 146 20.75 -12.45 7.89
CA PHE A 146 19.83 -11.63 7.14
C PHE A 146 18.64 -11.23 8.00
N VAL A 147 18.34 -9.94 8.04
CA VAL A 147 17.16 -9.38 8.70
C VAL A 147 16.28 -8.68 7.67
N GLN A 148 15.01 -9.02 7.65
CA GLN A 148 14.00 -8.33 6.86
C GLN A 148 12.78 -8.00 7.71
N VAL A 149 12.29 -6.77 7.57
CA VAL A 149 11.03 -6.31 8.14
C VAL A 149 10.03 -6.09 7.01
N CYS A 150 8.87 -6.70 7.11
CA CYS A 150 7.78 -6.58 6.14
C CYS A 150 6.56 -5.94 6.79
N PHE A 151 5.99 -4.93 6.14
CA PHE A 151 4.67 -4.39 6.44
C PHE A 151 3.72 -4.89 5.36
N TYR A 152 2.76 -5.72 5.74
CA TYR A 152 1.78 -6.28 4.82
C TYR A 152 0.46 -5.50 4.93
N HIS A 153 -0.06 -5.09 3.77
CA HIS A 153 -1.33 -4.39 3.62
C HIS A 153 -2.27 -5.27 2.79
N ALA A 154 -3.26 -5.85 3.45
CA ALA A 154 -4.19 -6.80 2.87
C ALA A 154 -5.32 -6.06 2.15
N LYS A 155 -5.69 -6.54 0.97
CA LYS A 155 -6.87 -6.06 0.25
C LYS A 155 -7.60 -7.19 -0.46
N HIS A 156 -8.92 -7.15 -0.43
CA HIS A 156 -9.77 -7.95 -1.31
C HIS A 156 -10.79 -7.05 -2.02
N ASP A 157 -10.99 -7.35 -3.30
CA ASP A 157 -11.94 -6.76 -4.24
C ASP A 157 -11.95 -7.63 -5.51
N ALA A 158 -12.87 -7.37 -6.43
CA ALA A 158 -12.92 -8.02 -7.73
C ALA A 158 -11.61 -7.84 -8.54
N LEU A 159 -11.26 -8.85 -9.34
CA LEU A 159 -10.13 -8.80 -10.27
C LEU A 159 -10.29 -7.62 -11.24
N THR A 160 -9.29 -6.75 -11.29
CA THR A 160 -9.35 -5.55 -12.11
C THR A 160 -7.95 -5.00 -12.44
N LEU A 161 -7.85 -4.32 -13.59
CA LEU A 161 -6.71 -3.49 -13.97
C LEU A 161 -7.02 -1.99 -13.77
N SER A 162 -7.84 -1.67 -12.76
CA SER A 162 -8.24 -0.31 -12.42
C SER A 162 -7.58 0.16 -11.14
N ALA A 163 -6.95 1.34 -11.19
CA ALA A 163 -6.32 1.98 -10.03
C ALA A 163 -7.28 2.22 -8.85
N GLY A 164 -8.57 2.42 -9.12
CA GLY A 164 -9.58 2.76 -8.11
C GLY A 164 -9.57 1.84 -6.89
N SER A 165 -9.53 0.53 -7.13
CA SER A 165 -9.53 -0.48 -6.06
C SER A 165 -8.20 -0.55 -5.28
N PHE A 166 -7.11 0.00 -5.82
CA PHE A 166 -5.77 -0.04 -5.21
C PHE A 166 -5.41 1.22 -4.45
N HIS A 167 -6.06 2.36 -4.71
CA HIS A 167 -5.73 3.64 -4.06
C HIS A 167 -5.72 3.51 -2.53
N VAL A 168 -6.72 2.85 -1.95
CA VAL A 168 -6.79 2.69 -0.49
C VAL A 168 -5.58 1.93 0.05
N ALA A 169 -5.23 0.79 -0.55
CA ALA A 169 -4.11 -0.04 -0.11
C ALA A 169 -2.77 0.71 -0.28
N VAL A 170 -2.60 1.40 -1.42
CA VAL A 170 -1.40 2.22 -1.69
C VAL A 170 -1.27 3.36 -0.69
N SER A 171 -2.35 4.11 -0.43
CA SER A 171 -2.35 5.21 0.54
C SER A 171 -2.05 4.72 1.96
N GLN A 172 -2.63 3.59 2.36
CA GLN A 172 -2.34 2.96 3.66
C GLN A 172 -0.87 2.54 3.78
N ALA A 173 -0.31 1.96 2.73
CA ALA A 173 1.10 1.55 2.71
C ALA A 173 2.04 2.77 2.79
N ILE A 174 1.81 3.80 1.98
CA ILE A 174 2.64 5.03 1.97
C ILE A 174 2.59 5.74 3.33
N LYS A 175 1.40 5.88 3.93
CA LYS A 175 1.19 6.56 5.22
C LYS A 175 2.13 6.06 6.32
N ASN A 176 2.44 4.77 6.31
CA ASN A 176 3.15 4.11 7.41
C ASN A 176 4.61 3.77 7.10
N LEU A 177 5.14 4.20 5.95
CA LEU A 177 6.54 3.98 5.56
C LEU A 177 7.53 4.48 6.62
N GLY A 178 7.26 5.64 7.22
CA GLY A 178 8.12 6.19 8.29
C GLY A 178 8.21 5.30 9.54
N ASN A 179 7.20 4.48 9.81
CA ASN A 179 7.16 3.59 10.98
C ASN A 179 7.97 2.29 10.77
N MET A 180 8.40 1.98 9.55
CA MET A 180 9.22 0.80 9.25
C MET A 180 10.61 0.83 9.89
N THR A 181 11.03 2.00 10.40
CA THR A 181 12.25 2.16 11.19
C THR A 181 12.11 1.74 12.64
N PHE A 182 10.89 1.38 13.08
CA PHE A 182 10.58 1.01 14.46
C PHE A 182 10.97 2.11 15.44
N PRO A 183 10.25 3.26 15.44
CA PRO A 183 10.52 4.37 16.35
C PRO A 183 10.47 3.91 17.82
N PRO A 184 11.56 4.03 18.61
CA PRO A 184 11.64 3.54 19.98
C PRO A 184 10.54 4.07 20.90
N GLU A 185 10.23 5.35 20.74
CA GLU A 185 9.26 6.08 21.55
C GLU A 185 7.84 5.54 21.39
N ARG A 186 7.55 4.82 20.30
CA ARG A 186 6.25 4.16 20.07
C ARG A 186 6.29 2.66 20.38
N MET A 187 7.48 2.06 20.46
CA MET A 187 7.61 0.61 20.40
C MET A 187 7.07 -0.11 21.64
N GLU A 188 7.33 0.44 22.83
CA GLU A 188 6.84 -0.17 24.07
C GLU A 188 5.31 -0.33 24.05
N ALA A 189 4.60 0.73 23.68
CA ALA A 189 3.14 0.72 23.56
C ALA A 189 2.66 -0.28 22.49
N LYS A 190 3.34 -0.35 21.33
CA LYS A 190 2.99 -1.30 20.27
C LYS A 190 3.16 -2.75 20.72
N VAL A 191 4.30 -3.10 21.32
CA VAL A 191 4.57 -4.45 21.84
C VAL A 191 3.53 -4.86 22.89
N GLN A 192 3.17 -3.95 23.79
CA GLN A 192 2.11 -4.22 24.77
C GLN A 192 0.76 -4.46 24.08
N SER A 193 0.42 -3.68 23.05
CA SER A 193 -0.85 -3.84 22.31
C SER A 193 -0.95 -5.18 21.59
N TRP A 194 0.18 -5.77 21.18
CA TRP A 194 0.22 -7.06 20.48
C TRP A 194 0.07 -8.26 21.42
N ASN A 195 0.23 -8.08 22.74
CA ASN A 195 -0.04 -9.13 23.74
C ASN A 195 -1.54 -9.27 24.05
N ALA A 196 -2.38 -9.16 23.02
CA ALA A 196 -3.83 -9.25 23.11
C ALA A 196 -4.38 -10.16 22.01
N THR A 197 -5.66 -10.53 22.14
CA THR A 197 -6.40 -11.15 21.04
C THR A 197 -6.88 -10.10 20.06
N TYR A 198 -6.99 -10.49 18.79
CA TYR A 198 -7.61 -9.69 17.75
C TYR A 198 -9.12 -9.65 17.99
N ASN A 199 -9.67 -8.50 18.38
CA ASN A 199 -11.09 -8.34 18.63
C ASN A 199 -11.73 -7.49 17.54
N ALA A 200 -12.30 -8.17 16.54
CA ALA A 200 -13.02 -7.51 15.47
C ALA A 200 -14.21 -6.70 16.01
N LYS A 201 -14.59 -5.63 15.31
CA LYS A 201 -15.75 -4.81 15.69
C LYS A 201 -17.00 -5.69 15.79
N GLY A 202 -17.51 -5.86 17.02
CA GLY A 202 -18.75 -6.58 17.31
C GLY A 202 -18.62 -8.10 17.46
N GLN A 203 -17.44 -8.70 17.29
CA GLN A 203 -17.22 -10.14 17.46
C GLN A 203 -15.84 -10.40 18.11
N PRO A 204 -15.76 -10.66 19.43
CA PRO A 204 -14.49 -10.99 20.07
C PRO A 204 -13.99 -12.36 19.60
N THR A 205 -12.75 -12.40 19.13
CA THR A 205 -12.08 -13.65 18.73
C THR A 205 -11.07 -14.09 19.79
N GLN A 206 -10.49 -15.27 19.61
CA GLN A 206 -9.34 -15.78 20.37
C GLN A 206 -8.08 -15.87 19.50
N ILE A 207 -8.08 -15.22 18.33
CA ILE A 207 -6.91 -15.12 17.47
C ILE A 207 -5.87 -14.26 18.19
N GLY A 208 -4.68 -14.81 18.46
CA GLY A 208 -3.59 -14.01 19.04
C GLY A 208 -3.08 -12.98 18.04
N ARG A 209 -2.81 -11.73 18.48
CA ARG A 209 -2.18 -10.74 17.58
C ARG A 209 -0.73 -11.10 17.26
N ILE A 210 -0.01 -11.74 18.17
CA ILE A 210 1.26 -12.40 17.83
C ILE A 210 0.91 -13.76 17.21
N ILE A 211 0.90 -13.82 15.88
CA ILE A 211 0.56 -15.03 15.12
C ILE A 211 1.70 -16.05 15.21
N ARG A 212 2.94 -15.56 15.14
CA ARG A 212 4.15 -16.36 15.23
C ARG A 212 5.24 -15.58 15.95
N ASN A 213 6.01 -16.25 16.81
CA ASN A 213 7.21 -15.70 17.42
C ASN A 213 8.22 -16.82 17.73
N ASN A 214 9.09 -17.09 16.77
CA ASN A 214 10.16 -18.09 16.89
C ASN A 214 11.43 -17.52 17.56
N ALA A 215 11.47 -16.21 17.85
CA ALA A 215 12.64 -15.53 18.42
C ALA A 215 12.67 -15.54 19.96
N GLY A 216 11.59 -15.99 20.61
CA GLY A 216 11.44 -15.96 22.06
C GLY A 216 11.05 -14.57 22.56
N ASP A 217 12.04 -13.72 22.87
CA ASP A 217 11.80 -12.35 23.32
C ASP A 217 11.51 -11.42 22.13
N LEU A 218 10.22 -11.07 21.98
CA LEU A 218 9.74 -10.19 20.92
C LEU A 218 10.35 -8.79 20.97
N GLY A 219 10.47 -8.20 22.16
CA GLY A 219 11.03 -6.85 22.34
C GLY A 219 12.50 -6.81 21.93
N ALA A 220 13.27 -7.81 22.34
CA ALA A 220 14.66 -7.95 21.94
C ALA A 220 14.81 -8.16 20.43
N ALA A 221 13.94 -8.97 19.80
CA ALA A 221 13.96 -9.18 18.35
C ALA A 221 13.67 -7.91 17.57
N ILE A 222 12.71 -7.10 18.00
CA ILE A 222 12.40 -5.81 17.37
C ILE A 222 13.58 -4.84 17.48
N VAL A 223 14.24 -4.78 18.65
CA VAL A 223 15.44 -3.95 18.82
C VAL A 223 16.55 -4.41 17.89
N ARG A 224 16.78 -5.72 17.76
CA ARG A 224 17.75 -6.28 16.79
C ARG A 224 17.40 -5.87 15.37
N ALA A 225 16.14 -6.04 14.96
CA ALA A 225 15.68 -5.67 13.62
C ALA A 225 15.85 -4.17 13.34
N ARG A 226 15.64 -3.32 14.34
CA ARG A 226 15.84 -1.87 14.24
C ARG A 226 17.30 -1.48 14.02
N ILE A 227 18.23 -2.08 14.77
CA ILE A 227 19.65 -1.69 14.77
C ILE A 227 20.50 -2.47 13.76
N ALA A 228 19.94 -3.50 13.12
CA ALA A 228 20.64 -4.29 12.11
C ALA A 228 21.08 -3.38 10.94
N PRO A 229 22.38 -3.33 10.62
CA PRO A 229 22.94 -2.35 9.67
C PRO A 229 22.47 -2.58 8.22
N ASP A 230 22.13 -3.83 7.88
CA ASP A 230 21.75 -4.30 6.55
C ASP A 230 20.29 -4.76 6.47
N VAL A 231 19.46 -4.35 7.45
CA VAL A 231 18.04 -4.71 7.49
C VAL A 231 17.33 -4.26 6.21
N ARG A 232 16.65 -5.20 5.56
CA ARG A 232 15.78 -4.91 4.42
C ARG A 232 14.38 -4.57 4.89
N ARG A 233 13.83 -3.47 4.39
CA ARG A 233 12.46 -3.05 4.68
C ARG A 233 11.61 -3.25 3.44
N ARG A 234 10.47 -3.94 3.59
CA ARG A 234 9.51 -4.17 2.50
C ARG A 234 8.12 -3.70 2.89
N ALA A 235 7.55 -2.79 2.11
CA ALA A 235 6.12 -2.52 2.13
C ALA A 235 5.46 -3.41 1.08
N VAL A 236 4.54 -4.24 1.49
CA VAL A 236 3.96 -5.30 0.67
C VAL A 236 2.45 -5.14 0.64
N ILE A 237 1.89 -4.87 -0.53
CA ILE A 237 0.44 -4.94 -0.71
C ILE A 237 0.11 -6.37 -1.12
N VAL A 238 -0.76 -7.03 -0.35
CA VAL A 238 -1.19 -8.41 -0.60
C VAL A 238 -2.65 -8.34 -1.05
N THR A 239 -2.93 -8.77 -2.28
CA THR A 239 -4.24 -8.52 -2.87
C THR A 239 -4.68 -9.59 -3.85
N SER A 240 -5.91 -10.07 -3.68
CA SER A 240 -6.56 -10.95 -4.65
C SER A 240 -7.15 -10.19 -5.85
N SER A 241 -7.05 -8.86 -5.89
CA SER A 241 -7.73 -8.02 -6.90
C SER A 241 -6.90 -7.76 -8.15
N LEU A 242 -5.64 -8.22 -8.16
CA LEU A 242 -4.74 -8.12 -9.30
C LEU A 242 -4.29 -9.53 -9.71
N SER A 243 -4.13 -9.75 -11.01
CA SER A 243 -3.43 -10.91 -11.56
C SER A 243 -2.18 -10.42 -12.26
N LYS A 244 -1.05 -11.09 -11.99
CA LYS A 244 0.20 -10.81 -12.68
C LYS A 244 0.08 -11.10 -14.17
N GLN A 245 -0.54 -12.22 -14.55
CA GLN A 245 -0.81 -12.55 -15.95
C GLN A 245 -1.58 -11.44 -16.66
N ALA A 246 -2.60 -10.86 -16.02
CA ALA A 246 -3.37 -9.77 -16.62
C ALA A 246 -2.52 -8.51 -16.88
N VAL A 247 -1.54 -8.22 -16.00
CA VAL A 247 -0.58 -7.12 -16.19
C VAL A 247 0.41 -7.44 -17.30
N GLU A 248 0.92 -8.67 -17.37
CA GLU A 248 1.80 -9.14 -18.45
C GLU A 248 1.11 -9.04 -19.82
N ASP A 249 -0.14 -9.47 -19.91
CA ASP A 249 -0.94 -9.38 -21.13
C ASP A 249 -1.16 -7.92 -21.57
N ALA A 250 -1.37 -7.01 -20.62
CA ALA A 250 -1.48 -5.58 -20.90
C ALA A 250 -0.18 -5.00 -21.47
N PHE A 251 0.98 -5.34 -20.88
CA PHE A 251 2.29 -4.93 -21.42
C PHE A 251 2.58 -5.54 -22.79
N ALA A 252 2.30 -6.83 -22.99
CA ALA A 252 2.46 -7.49 -24.28
C ALA A 252 1.58 -6.84 -25.36
N GLY A 253 0.35 -6.44 -25.00
CA GLY A 253 -0.53 -5.66 -25.86
C GLY A 253 0.09 -4.33 -26.30
N ILE A 254 0.69 -3.58 -25.36
CA ILE A 254 1.38 -2.31 -25.64
C ILE A 254 2.58 -2.54 -26.58
N GLN A 255 3.40 -3.57 -26.32
CA GLN A 255 4.54 -3.90 -27.18
C GLN A 255 4.11 -4.27 -28.61
N ALA A 256 2.96 -4.91 -28.76
CA ALA A 256 2.38 -5.23 -30.07
C ALA A 256 1.77 -4.00 -30.78
N GLY A 257 1.83 -2.81 -30.17
CA GLY A 257 1.31 -1.56 -30.73
C GLY A 257 -0.16 -1.27 -30.40
N HIS A 258 -0.79 -2.06 -29.53
CA HIS A 258 -2.14 -1.75 -29.04
C HIS A 258 -2.10 -0.60 -28.04
N ARG A 259 -3.11 0.28 -28.09
CA ARG A 259 -3.26 1.34 -27.11
C ARG A 259 -3.72 0.73 -25.77
N PRO A 260 -3.02 0.97 -24.65
CA PRO A 260 -3.47 0.50 -23.36
C PRO A 260 -4.74 1.20 -22.92
N THR A 261 -5.48 0.54 -22.02
CA THR A 261 -6.66 1.15 -21.42
C THR A 261 -6.26 2.27 -20.45
N HIS A 262 -7.10 3.29 -20.33
CA HIS A 262 -6.85 4.40 -19.38
C HIS A 262 -6.72 3.88 -17.94
N THR A 263 -7.50 2.86 -17.56
CA THR A 263 -7.47 2.26 -16.22
C THR A 263 -6.13 1.60 -15.93
N PHE A 264 -5.55 0.91 -16.93
CA PHE A 264 -4.23 0.29 -16.79
C PHE A 264 -3.12 1.33 -16.63
N VAL A 265 -3.16 2.40 -17.44
CA VAL A 265 -2.19 3.50 -17.32
C VAL A 265 -2.29 4.14 -15.92
N GLN A 266 -3.50 4.36 -15.38
CA GLN A 266 -3.67 4.83 -14.01
C GLN A 266 -3.07 3.87 -12.98
N LEU A 267 -3.32 2.57 -13.12
CA LEU A 267 -2.80 1.55 -12.21
C LEU A 267 -1.27 1.53 -12.23
N TYR A 268 -0.67 1.55 -13.43
CA TYR A 268 0.76 1.59 -13.61
C TYR A 268 1.39 2.75 -12.84
N TRP A 269 0.90 3.96 -13.06
CA TRP A 269 1.47 5.16 -12.45
C TRP A 269 1.24 5.21 -10.94
N LEU A 270 0.09 4.72 -10.45
CA LEU A 270 -0.18 4.58 -9.02
C LEU A 270 0.80 3.61 -8.35
N LEU A 271 1.08 2.47 -8.96
CA LEU A 271 2.03 1.50 -8.42
C LEU A 271 3.47 2.00 -8.54
N GLN A 272 3.81 2.68 -9.63
CA GLN A 272 5.12 3.30 -9.80
C GLN A 272 5.37 4.36 -8.72
N SER A 273 4.39 5.21 -8.41
CA SER A 273 4.52 6.20 -7.34
C SER A 273 4.70 5.52 -5.97
N PHE A 274 4.00 4.41 -5.72
CA PHE A 274 4.19 3.60 -4.51
C PHE A 274 5.62 3.05 -4.40
N PHE A 275 6.16 2.46 -5.47
CA PHE A 275 7.51 1.91 -5.48
C PHE A 275 8.57 3.00 -5.27
N SER A 276 8.39 4.17 -5.89
CA SER A 276 9.25 5.34 -5.68
C SER A 276 9.21 5.82 -4.22
N ALA A 277 8.01 6.00 -3.64
CA ALA A 277 7.86 6.42 -2.24
C ALA A 277 8.53 5.45 -1.26
N CYS A 278 8.45 4.13 -1.51
CA CYS A 278 9.17 3.14 -0.73
C CYS A 278 10.69 3.33 -0.84
N THR A 279 11.19 3.55 -2.05
CA THR A 279 12.63 3.72 -2.32
C THR A 279 13.18 4.97 -1.63
N GLU A 280 12.43 6.07 -1.60
CA GLU A 280 12.81 7.33 -0.95
C GLU A 280 13.10 7.18 0.56
N VAL A 281 12.40 6.27 1.24
CA VAL A 281 12.62 5.98 2.67
C VAL A 281 13.61 4.83 2.91
N GLY A 282 14.28 4.34 1.86
CA GLY A 282 15.18 3.19 1.95
C GLY A 282 14.47 1.84 2.18
N ALA A 283 13.19 1.76 1.80
CA ALA A 283 12.43 0.51 1.73
C ALA A 283 12.26 0.06 0.28
N SER A 284 11.69 -1.12 0.09
CA SER A 284 11.24 -1.61 -1.22
C SER A 284 9.74 -1.87 -1.18
N GLY A 285 9.03 -1.39 -2.21
CA GLY A 285 7.62 -1.70 -2.40
C GLY A 285 7.47 -2.99 -3.19
N SER A 286 6.38 -3.73 -2.98
CA SER A 286 6.05 -4.89 -3.79
C SER A 286 4.58 -5.26 -3.66
N ILE A 287 4.07 -6.02 -4.63
CA ILE A 287 2.69 -6.47 -4.68
C ILE A 287 2.71 -8.01 -4.71
N VAL A 288 2.03 -8.63 -3.77
CA VAL A 288 1.71 -10.06 -3.82
C VAL A 288 0.29 -10.18 -4.37
N CYS A 289 0.15 -10.85 -5.50
CA CYS A 289 -1.09 -10.86 -6.29
C CYS A 289 -1.41 -12.27 -6.82
N GLN A 290 -2.58 -12.43 -7.45
CA GLN A 290 -2.88 -13.70 -8.12
C GLN A 290 -1.87 -13.95 -9.26
N PRO A 291 -1.59 -15.22 -9.60
CA PRO A 291 -0.83 -15.57 -10.79
C PRO A 291 -1.35 -14.89 -12.05
#